data_AF-G9ZYB8-F1
#
_entry.id   AF-G9ZYB8-F1
#
_cell.length_a   1.000
_cell.length_b   1.000
_cell.length_c   1.000
_cell.angle_alpha   90.00
_cell.angle_beta   90.00
_cell.angle_gamma   90.00
#
_symmetry.space_group_name_H-M   'P 1'
#
loop_
_entity.id
_entity.type
_entity.pdbx_description
1 polymer ?
#
loop_
_entity_poly.entity_id
_entity_poly.type
_entity_poly.pdbx_seq_one_letter_code
_entity_poly.pdbx_strand_id
1 'polypeptide(L)'
;MMRRAFLAAAASSLAACVSTSSTLTPAQQAESQRWAAAVSAKIRSRIYYPRDPASPQPLTSGTVHVRFSVASSGAIYTPQVMQGSGYPIFDSAALMIVLSASPLPPPPAFLLNDDGTLSLRQRISFVPPGASPPI
;
A
#
# COMPACT_ATOMS: atom_id res chain seq x y z
N MET A 1 62.03 -38.09 -15.96
CA MET A 1 61.01 -39.09 -16.35
C MET A 1 60.17 -39.34 -15.10
N MET A 2 58.83 -39.29 -14.99
CA MET A 2 57.71 -39.37 -15.92
C MET A 2 56.48 -38.69 -15.25
N ARG A 3 55.65 -38.04 -16.05
CA ARG A 3 54.34 -37.43 -15.71
C ARG A 3 53.32 -38.47 -15.22
N ARG A 4 52.28 -38.04 -14.46
CA ARG A 4 50.87 -38.34 -14.79
C ARG A 4 49.86 -37.59 -13.93
N ALA A 5 48.93 -36.95 -14.64
CA ALA A 5 47.72 -36.30 -14.15
C ALA A 5 46.66 -37.33 -13.75
N PHE A 6 45.79 -36.94 -12.82
CA PHE A 6 44.44 -37.49 -12.72
C PHE A 6 43.45 -36.32 -12.61
N LEU A 7 42.60 -36.19 -13.64
CA LEU A 7 41.34 -35.47 -13.57
C LEU A 7 40.31 -36.38 -12.88
N ALA A 8 39.47 -35.81 -12.02
CA ALA A 8 38.13 -36.34 -11.76
C ALA A 8 37.18 -35.18 -11.49
N ALA A 9 36.17 -35.05 -12.36
CA ALA A 9 35.07 -34.11 -12.28
C ALA A 9 33.96 -34.65 -11.38
N ALA A 10 33.25 -33.76 -10.68
CA ALA A 10 31.88 -34.00 -10.23
C ALA A 10 31.14 -32.66 -10.08
N ALA A 11 30.05 -32.51 -10.84
CA ALA A 11 29.16 -31.38 -10.86
C ALA A 11 28.26 -31.32 -9.61
N SER A 12 27.88 -30.13 -9.16
CA SER A 12 26.75 -29.94 -8.24
C SER A 12 26.15 -28.54 -8.40
N SER A 13 25.07 -28.51 -9.19
CA SER A 13 23.88 -27.65 -9.12
C SER A 13 24.04 -26.17 -8.79
N LEU A 14 24.11 -25.33 -9.83
CA LEU A 14 23.61 -23.96 -9.76
C LEU A 14 22.07 -24.04 -9.63
N ALA A 15 21.57 -24.00 -8.41
CA ALA A 15 20.16 -23.71 -8.17
C ALA A 15 19.92 -22.24 -8.56
N ALA A 16 19.58 -22.00 -9.82
CA ALA A 16 19.00 -20.74 -10.25
C ALA A 16 17.63 -20.63 -9.58
N CYS A 17 17.57 -19.90 -8.47
CA CYS A 17 16.31 -19.38 -7.95
C CYS A 17 15.77 -18.36 -8.97
N VAL A 18 15.10 -18.86 -10.01
CA VAL A 18 14.19 -18.04 -10.80
C VAL A 18 13.06 -17.66 -9.85
N SER A 19 13.19 -16.48 -9.26
CA SER A 19 12.07 -15.79 -8.65
C SER A 19 11.13 -15.45 -9.80
N THR A 20 10.07 -16.24 -9.97
CA THR A 20 9.01 -16.00 -10.95
C THR A 20 8.21 -14.78 -10.48
N SER A 21 8.77 -13.58 -10.69
CA SER A 21 8.03 -12.34 -10.57
C SER A 21 6.98 -12.36 -11.67
N SER A 22 5.70 -12.44 -11.33
CA SER A 22 4.61 -12.35 -12.30
C SER A 22 4.70 -11.00 -13.01
N THR A 23 5.31 -10.98 -14.20
CA THR A 23 5.45 -9.76 -15.00
C THR A 23 4.11 -9.44 -15.62
N LEU A 24 3.46 -8.39 -15.13
CA LEU A 24 2.27 -7.83 -15.76
C LEU A 24 2.59 -7.38 -17.19
N THR A 25 1.67 -7.59 -18.13
CA THR A 25 1.78 -7.00 -19.47
C THR A 25 1.74 -5.46 -19.39
N PRO A 26 2.26 -4.73 -20.38
CA PRO A 26 2.19 -3.27 -20.40
C PRO A 26 0.75 -2.73 -20.24
N ALA A 27 -0.24 -3.41 -20.83
CA ALA A 27 -1.64 -3.06 -20.69
C ALA A 27 -2.15 -3.23 -19.25
N GLN A 28 -1.82 -4.35 -18.60
CA GLN A 28 -2.17 -4.59 -17.19
C GLN A 28 -1.49 -3.61 -16.25
N GLN A 29 -0.23 -3.24 -16.53
CA GLN A 29 0.48 -2.24 -15.75
C GLN A 29 -0.21 -0.87 -15.87
N ALA A 30 -0.55 -0.42 -17.07
CA ALA A 30 -1.27 0.84 -17.26
C ALA A 30 -2.63 0.85 -16.55
N GLU A 31 -3.37 -0.27 -16.62
CA GLU A 31 -4.66 -0.40 -15.94
C GLU A 31 -4.52 -0.38 -14.41
N SER A 32 -3.50 -1.07 -13.85
CA SER A 32 -3.22 -1.03 -12.41
C SER A 32 -2.89 0.39 -11.91
N GLN A 33 -2.15 1.17 -12.71
CA GLN A 33 -1.79 2.54 -12.37
C GLN A 33 -3.01 3.47 -12.38
N ARG A 34 -3.88 3.34 -13.39
CA ARG A 34 -5.14 4.10 -13.48
C ARG A 34 -6.05 3.78 -12.31
N TRP A 35 -6.21 2.49 -12.00
CA TRP A 35 -7.01 2.06 -10.86
C TRP A 35 -6.45 2.58 -9.54
N ALA A 36 -5.14 2.45 -9.30
CA ALA A 36 -4.49 2.94 -8.08
C ALA A 36 -4.62 4.48 -7.92
N ALA A 37 -4.53 5.22 -9.02
CA ALA A 37 -4.76 6.66 -9.03
C ALA A 37 -6.22 7.01 -8.68
N ALA A 38 -7.20 6.27 -9.22
CA ALA A 38 -8.62 6.47 -8.91
C ALA A 38 -8.93 6.16 -7.44
N VAL A 39 -8.38 5.08 -6.89
CA VAL A 39 -8.47 4.76 -5.45
C VAL A 39 -7.87 5.87 -4.60
N SER A 40 -6.65 6.31 -4.94
CA SER A 40 -5.96 7.39 -4.22
C SER A 40 -6.76 8.69 -4.26
N ALA A 41 -7.33 9.06 -5.41
CA ALA A 41 -8.16 10.24 -5.57
C ALA A 41 -9.43 10.16 -4.72
N LYS A 42 -10.09 8.99 -4.70
CA LYS A 42 -11.30 8.77 -3.88
C LYS A 42 -11.02 8.83 -2.38
N ILE A 43 -9.89 8.29 -1.93
CA ILE A 43 -9.49 8.41 -0.51
C ILE A 43 -9.14 9.87 -0.19
N ARG A 44 -8.39 10.55 -1.06
CA ARG A 44 -8.02 11.96 -0.88
C ARG A 44 -9.23 12.89 -0.78
N SER A 45 -10.30 12.63 -1.53
CA SER A 45 -11.53 13.43 -1.44
C SER A 45 -12.28 13.26 -0.11
N ARG A 46 -11.87 12.31 0.73
CA ARG A 46 -12.38 12.10 2.09
C ARG A 46 -11.45 12.61 3.17
N ILE A 47 -10.24 13.06 2.84
CA ILE A 47 -9.29 13.55 3.83
C ILE A 47 -9.84 14.82 4.48
N TYR A 48 -9.86 14.81 5.81
CA TYR A 48 -10.11 15.98 6.64
C TYR A 48 -9.04 16.04 7.72
N TYR A 49 -8.76 17.25 8.22
CA TYR A 49 -7.87 17.43 9.37
C TYR A 49 -8.70 17.34 10.65
N PRO A 50 -8.49 16.33 11.53
CA PRO A 50 -9.27 16.22 12.75
C PRO A 50 -8.89 17.33 13.73
N ARG A 51 -9.88 17.90 14.42
CA ARG A 51 -9.68 18.87 15.50
C ARG A 51 -9.90 18.20 16.84
N ASP A 52 -9.02 18.49 17.79
CA ASP A 52 -9.19 18.08 19.17
C ASP A 52 -10.12 19.10 19.87
N PRO A 53 -11.31 18.71 20.36
CA PRO A 53 -12.20 19.63 21.06
C PRO A 53 -11.63 20.12 22.39
N ALA A 54 -10.66 19.42 22.99
CA ALA A 54 -10.01 19.82 24.23
C ALA A 54 -8.90 20.88 24.03
N SER A 55 -8.47 21.13 22.79
CA SER A 55 -7.42 22.10 22.47
C SER A 55 -7.87 23.04 21.34
N PRO A 56 -7.88 24.37 21.55
CA PRO A 56 -8.23 25.32 20.50
C PRO A 56 -7.15 25.41 19.41
N GLN A 57 -5.92 24.98 19.71
CA GLN A 57 -4.80 25.00 18.77
C GLN A 57 -4.80 23.75 17.87
N PRO A 58 -4.44 23.88 16.59
CA PRO A 58 -4.27 22.71 15.73
C PRO A 58 -3.12 21.83 16.26
N LEU A 59 -3.25 20.52 16.06
CA LEU A 59 -2.14 19.61 16.32
C LEU A 59 -0.98 19.88 15.35
N THR A 60 0.16 19.21 15.55
CA THR A 60 1.24 19.21 14.56
C THR A 60 0.86 18.37 13.33
N SER A 61 1.78 18.21 12.38
CA SER A 61 1.60 17.26 11.28
C SER A 61 1.79 15.81 11.75
N GLY A 62 1.16 14.88 11.04
CA GLY A 62 1.26 13.46 11.37
C GLY A 62 1.04 12.59 10.15
N THR A 63 1.69 11.44 10.08
CA THR A 63 1.49 10.47 9.00
C THR A 63 1.07 9.12 9.58
N VAL A 64 0.03 8.53 9.02
CA VAL A 64 -0.49 7.22 9.40
C VAL A 64 -0.42 6.29 8.19
N HIS A 65 0.07 5.07 8.39
CA HIS A 65 0.03 4.02 7.39
C HIS A 65 -1.10 3.05 7.73
N VAL A 66 -2.07 2.91 6.84
CA VAL A 66 -3.23 2.03 7.00
C VAL A 66 -3.11 0.89 6.00
N ARG A 67 -3.31 -0.36 6.46
CA ARG A 67 -3.57 -1.51 5.60
C ARG A 67 -5.05 -1.82 5.56
N PHE A 68 -5.57 -2.25 4.42
CA PHE A 68 -6.95 -2.73 4.29
C PHE A 68 -7.06 -3.63 3.06
N SER A 69 -8.13 -4.41 2.99
CA SER A 69 -8.43 -5.26 1.83
C SER A 69 -9.63 -4.70 1.05
N VAL A 70 -9.62 -4.89 -0.27
CA VAL A 70 -10.68 -4.44 -1.18
C VAL A 70 -11.25 -5.64 -1.91
N ALA A 71 -12.56 -5.85 -1.83
CA ALA A 71 -13.23 -6.90 -2.61
C ALA A 71 -13.29 -6.56 -4.10
N SER A 72 -13.59 -7.55 -4.94
CA SER A 72 -13.92 -7.34 -6.36
C SER A 72 -15.03 -6.30 -6.61
N SER A 73 -15.95 -6.12 -5.65
CA SER A 73 -17.01 -5.10 -5.69
C SER A 73 -16.54 -3.68 -5.34
N GLY A 74 -15.30 -3.52 -4.86
CA GLY A 74 -14.78 -2.27 -4.31
C GLY A 74 -15.08 -2.06 -2.82
N ALA A 75 -15.78 -2.98 -2.16
CA ALA A 75 -16.01 -2.91 -0.72
C ALA A 75 -14.70 -3.00 0.07
N ILE A 76 -14.55 -2.17 1.11
CA ILE A 76 -13.37 -2.14 1.97
C ILE A 76 -13.61 -3.04 3.18
N TYR A 77 -12.60 -3.85 3.52
CA TYR A 77 -12.58 -4.68 4.72
C TYR A 77 -11.34 -4.39 5.57
N THR A 78 -11.49 -4.64 6.88
CA THR A 78 -10.38 -4.78 7.83
C THR A 78 -9.32 -3.65 7.82
N PRO A 79 -9.70 -2.35 7.82
CA PRO A 79 -8.72 -1.29 7.91
C PRO A 79 -8.01 -1.31 9.27
N GLN A 80 -6.67 -1.29 9.23
CA GLN A 80 -5.82 -1.39 10.40
C GLN A 80 -4.62 -0.46 10.28
N VAL A 81 -4.26 0.18 11.38
CA VAL A 81 -3.05 1.01 11.46
C VAL A 81 -1.82 0.11 11.52
N MET A 82 -0.91 0.28 10.56
CA MET A 82 0.39 -0.37 10.50
C MET A 82 1.49 0.45 11.15
N GLN A 83 1.41 1.76 11.01
CA GLN A 83 2.30 2.69 11.65
C GLN A 83 1.48 3.92 12.00
N GLY A 84 1.36 4.19 13.30
CA GLY A 84 0.67 5.35 13.81
C GLY A 84 1.49 6.62 13.64
N SER A 85 0.81 7.75 13.81
CA SER A 85 1.40 9.08 13.76
C SER A 85 2.05 9.53 15.08
N GLY A 86 1.82 8.79 16.16
CA GLY A 86 2.09 9.22 17.54
C GLY A 86 0.91 9.97 18.20
N TYR A 87 -0.15 10.28 17.44
CA TYR A 87 -1.36 10.93 17.94
C TYR A 87 -2.60 10.06 17.67
N PRO A 88 -3.30 9.56 18.72
CA PRO A 88 -4.46 8.67 18.54
C PRO A 88 -5.59 9.25 17.69
N ILE A 89 -5.74 10.58 17.70
CA ILE A 89 -6.75 11.29 16.90
C ILE A 89 -6.51 11.17 15.40
N PHE A 90 -5.24 11.22 14.95
CA PHE A 90 -4.89 11.01 13.53
C PHE A 90 -5.04 9.56 13.12
N ASP A 91 -4.68 8.63 14.00
CA ASP A 91 -4.81 7.20 13.75
C ASP A 91 -6.28 6.81 13.56
N SER A 92 -7.16 7.31 14.43
CA SER A 92 -8.62 7.12 14.33
C SER A 92 -9.20 7.79 13.08
N ALA A 93 -8.80 9.02 12.80
CA ALA A 93 -9.24 9.74 11.60
C ALA A 93 -8.80 9.02 10.31
N ALA A 94 -7.59 8.47 10.27
CA ALA A 94 -7.08 7.74 9.11
C ALA A 94 -7.94 6.50 8.80
N LEU A 95 -8.34 5.73 9.82
CA LEU A 95 -9.26 4.60 9.65
C LEU A 95 -10.62 5.05 9.11
N MET A 96 -11.18 6.14 9.66
CA MET A 96 -12.47 6.69 9.22
C MET A 96 -12.43 7.23 7.78
N ILE A 97 -11.35 7.89 7.40
CA ILE A 97 -11.13 8.38 6.02
C ILE A 97 -11.12 7.21 5.04
N VAL A 98 -10.41 6.13 5.35
CA VAL A 98 -10.40 4.93 4.50
C VAL A 98 -11.80 4.31 4.42
N LEU A 99 -12.46 4.10 5.55
CA LEU A 99 -13.81 3.51 5.59
C LEU A 99 -14.83 4.32 4.80
N SER A 100 -14.83 5.65 4.94
CA SER A 100 -15.75 6.56 4.24
C SER A 100 -15.53 6.67 2.73
N ALA A 101 -14.40 6.16 2.23
CA ALA A 101 -14.13 6.06 0.80
C ALA A 101 -14.85 4.85 0.15
N SER A 102 -15.44 3.95 0.95
CA SER A 102 -16.21 2.81 0.46
C SER A 102 -17.49 3.24 -0.28
N PRO A 103 -17.86 2.58 -1.40
CA PRO A 103 -17.07 1.57 -2.10
C PRO A 103 -15.97 2.22 -2.95
N LEU A 104 -14.79 1.61 -3.07
CA LEU A 104 -13.74 2.03 -4.00
C LEU A 104 -14.06 1.63 -5.45
N PRO A 105 -13.34 2.17 -6.45
CA PRO A 105 -13.37 1.60 -7.80
C PRO A 105 -13.01 0.10 -7.75
N PRO A 106 -13.75 -0.76 -8.47
CA PRO A 106 -13.50 -2.19 -8.45
C PRO A 106 -12.09 -2.50 -8.97
N PRO A 107 -11.32 -3.36 -8.29
CA PRO A 107 -9.99 -3.73 -8.73
C PRO A 107 -10.04 -4.56 -10.02
N PRO A 108 -9.08 -4.36 -10.95
CA PRO A 108 -8.88 -5.26 -12.07
C PRO A 108 -8.70 -6.71 -11.60
N ALA A 109 -9.37 -7.66 -12.26
CA ALA A 109 -9.42 -9.06 -11.82
C ALA A 109 -8.04 -9.71 -11.67
N PHE A 110 -7.06 -9.33 -12.50
CA PHE A 110 -5.69 -9.84 -12.43
C PHE A 110 -4.89 -9.36 -11.20
N LEU A 111 -5.41 -8.38 -10.44
CA LEU A 111 -4.82 -7.93 -9.18
C LEU A 111 -5.43 -8.62 -7.97
N LEU A 112 -6.57 -9.31 -8.13
CA LEU A 112 -7.22 -10.01 -7.04
C LEU A 112 -6.40 -11.24 -6.65
N ASN A 113 -6.32 -11.51 -5.36
CA ASN A 113 -5.82 -12.77 -4.84
C ASN A 113 -6.87 -13.89 -5.05
N ASP A 114 -6.50 -15.13 -4.73
CA ASP A 114 -7.39 -16.30 -4.84
C ASP A 114 -8.66 -16.17 -3.97
N ASP A 115 -8.61 -15.35 -2.92
CA ASP A 115 -9.76 -15.05 -2.04
C ASP A 115 -10.69 -13.96 -2.60
N GLY A 116 -10.41 -13.43 -3.79
CA GLY A 116 -11.21 -12.39 -4.44
C GLY A 116 -11.01 -10.99 -3.84
N THR A 117 -9.95 -10.79 -3.05
CA THR A 117 -9.61 -9.49 -2.46
C THR A 117 -8.25 -8.98 -2.93
N LEU A 118 -8.01 -7.68 -2.74
CA LEU A 118 -6.73 -7.03 -2.97
C LEU A 118 -6.31 -6.26 -1.72
N SER A 119 -5.12 -6.57 -1.20
CA SER A 119 -4.54 -5.89 -0.03
C SER A 119 -3.84 -4.60 -0.44
N LEU A 120 -4.18 -3.49 0.21
CA LEU A 120 -3.60 -2.18 -0.04
C LEU A 120 -2.96 -1.58 1.21
N ARG A 121 -1.94 -0.77 0.98
CA ARG A 121 -1.30 0.06 2.01
C ARG A 121 -1.40 1.52 1.59
N GLN A 122 -2.20 2.28 2.33
CA GLN A 122 -2.36 3.72 2.11
C GLN A 122 -1.58 4.52 3.15
N ARG A 123 -0.81 5.49 2.68
CA ARG A 123 -0.23 6.53 3.54
C ARG A 123 -1.19 7.73 3.58
N ILE A 124 -1.56 8.17 4.78
CA ILE A 124 -2.40 9.33 5.02
C ILE A 124 -1.60 10.34 5.83
N SER A 125 -1.41 11.54 5.29
CA SER A 125 -0.70 12.63 5.94
C SER A 125 -1.68 13.73 6.35
N PHE A 126 -1.63 14.11 7.62
CA PHE A 126 -2.35 15.23 8.19
C PHE A 126 -1.41 16.43 8.27
N VAL A 127 -1.80 17.53 7.64
CA VAL A 127 -1.09 18.80 7.68
C VAL A 127 -2.03 19.85 8.25
N PRO A 128 -1.62 20.62 9.27
CA PRO A 128 -2.47 21.64 9.86
C PRO A 128 -2.97 22.65 8.81
N PRO A 129 -4.24 23.08 8.87
CA PRO A 129 -4.74 24.13 8.00
C PRO A 129 -3.89 25.40 8.14
N GLY A 130 -3.48 25.99 7.02
CA GLY A 130 -2.65 27.20 7.01
C GLY A 130 -1.15 26.96 7.22
N ALA A 131 -0.69 25.72 7.42
CA ALA A 131 0.73 25.42 7.36
C ALA A 131 1.23 25.50 5.90
N SER A 132 2.31 26.25 5.67
CA SER A 132 3.01 26.22 4.39
C SER A 132 3.55 24.81 4.12
N PRO A 133 3.49 24.30 2.89
CA PRO A 133 4.19 23.07 2.53
C PRO A 133 5.67 23.22 2.87
N PRO A 134 6.36 22.14 3.32
CA PRO A 134 7.81 22.19 3.42
C PRO A 134 8.41 22.55 2.05
N ILE A 135 9.30 23.53 2.05
CA ILE A 135 10.09 24.00 0.90
C ILE A 135 10.98 22.88 0.35
#